data_AF-A0A1V5VVK6-F1
#
_entry.id   AF-A0A1V5VVK6-F1
#
_cell.length_a   1.000
_cell.length_b   1.000
_cell.length_c   1.000
_cell.angle_alpha   90.00
_cell.angle_beta   90.00
_cell.angle_gamma   90.00
#
_symmetry.space_group_name_H-M   'P 1'
#
loop_
_entity.id
_entity.type
_entity.pdbx_description
1 polymer ?
#
loop_
_entity_poly.entity_id
_entity_poly.type
_entity_poly.pdbx_seq_one_letter_code
_entity_poly.pdbx_strand_id
1 'polypeptide(L)'
;MIVTHMLWAAAGRPPLRDGPCTCYLCGAQVAEADTVPALDRIGATWTAHDLAAAPASPYLCRACHFCLQEKGDARPDISAKFTFRAYSHLVTSTRWEVIRLSEKRRLLAPLLDPPQEPWGLAISTSPTSAPHILPFTPVNSPAGAPEWRVNFGGEIVSATPGALAALLQPVEALYGLGFSKAEILSGNYYVARVARNLEVFRAAEPQLAPWRGTSVFELAVFLSQKSQEGE
;
A
#
# COMPACT_ATOMS: atom_id res chain seq x y z
N MET A 1 9.91 9.24 -11.99
CA MET A 1 8.78 9.85 -11.27
C MET A 1 8.73 9.27 -9.86
N ILE A 2 8.46 10.08 -8.83
CA ILE A 2 8.57 9.67 -7.42
C ILE A 2 7.19 9.86 -6.76
N VAL A 3 6.70 8.86 -6.03
CA VAL A 3 5.35 8.86 -5.44
C VAL A 3 5.11 10.04 -4.48
N THR A 4 6.13 10.46 -3.72
CA THR A 4 6.04 11.60 -2.80
C THR A 4 5.85 12.91 -3.56
N HIS A 5 6.49 13.06 -4.73
CA HIS A 5 6.33 14.23 -5.59
C HIS A 5 4.94 14.24 -6.26
N MET A 6 4.43 13.07 -6.66
CA MET A 6 3.07 12.93 -7.18
C MET A 6 2.04 13.32 -6.13
N LEU A 7 2.19 12.83 -4.89
CA LEU A 7 1.27 13.17 -3.80
C LEU A 7 1.34 14.65 -3.44
N TRP A 8 2.55 15.24 -3.44
CA TRP A 8 2.73 16.68 -3.25
C TRP A 8 1.97 17.50 -4.30
N ALA A 9 2.10 17.15 -5.59
CA ALA A 9 1.36 17.81 -6.66
C ALA A 9 -0.16 17.58 -6.55
N ALA A 10 -0.60 16.35 -6.31
CA ALA A 10 -2.01 16.00 -6.13
C ALA A 10 -2.63 16.66 -4.88
N ALA A 11 -1.82 17.07 -3.90
CA ALA A 11 -2.23 17.88 -2.76
C ALA A 11 -2.33 19.39 -3.09
N GLY A 12 -2.21 19.78 -4.36
CA GLY A 12 -2.34 21.16 -4.84
C GLY A 12 -1.14 22.05 -4.49
N ARG A 13 0.03 21.46 -4.19
CA ARG A 13 1.24 22.20 -3.86
C ARG A 13 2.01 22.59 -5.14
N PRO A 14 2.72 23.73 -5.14
CA PRO A 14 3.54 24.12 -6.27
C PRO A 14 4.66 23.10 -6.54
N PRO A 15 5.05 22.85 -7.79
CA PRO A 15 6.12 21.92 -8.10
C PRO A 15 7.42 22.34 -7.42
N LEU A 16 8.18 21.36 -6.95
CA LEU A 16 9.53 21.62 -6.44
C LEU A 16 10.42 22.01 -7.61
N ARG A 17 11.29 22.99 -7.41
CA ARG A 17 12.25 23.42 -8.41
C ARG A 17 13.45 22.49 -8.41
N ASP A 18 14.00 22.24 -9.59
CA ASP A 18 15.27 21.54 -9.72
C ASP A 18 16.41 22.39 -9.12
N GLY A 19 17.43 21.74 -8.58
CA GLY A 19 18.57 22.42 -7.96
C GLY A 19 19.60 21.44 -7.39
N PRO A 20 20.63 21.94 -6.69
CA PRO A 20 21.80 21.15 -6.35
C PRO A 20 21.62 20.21 -5.15
N CYS A 21 20.54 20.36 -4.37
CA CYS A 21 20.36 19.60 -3.13
C CYS A 21 19.74 18.23 -3.40
N THR A 22 20.45 17.15 -3.09
CA THR A 22 19.93 15.79 -3.19
C THR A 22 19.05 15.47 -1.98
N CYS A 23 17.81 15.05 -2.17
CA CYS A 23 16.93 14.62 -1.08
C CYS A 23 17.42 13.30 -0.45
N TYR A 24 17.58 13.28 0.87
CA TYR A 24 17.96 12.12 1.68
C TYR A 24 17.11 10.89 1.37
N LEU A 25 15.77 11.06 1.31
CA LEU A 25 14.85 9.95 1.12
C LEU A 25 14.75 9.48 -0.32
N CYS A 26 14.37 10.38 -1.23
CA CYS A 26 14.00 9.98 -2.60
C CYS A 26 15.13 10.18 -3.61
N GLY A 27 16.25 10.80 -3.22
CA GLY A 27 17.39 11.07 -4.11
C GLY A 27 17.15 12.19 -5.12
N ALA A 28 15.96 12.80 -5.17
CA ALA A 28 15.68 13.88 -6.10
C ALA A 28 16.57 15.09 -5.86
N GLN A 29 17.04 15.70 -6.94
CA GLN A 29 17.77 16.97 -6.92
C GLN A 29 16.77 18.12 -6.94
N VAL A 30 16.82 18.98 -5.91
CA VAL A 30 15.87 20.11 -5.74
C VAL A 30 16.60 21.37 -5.32
N ALA A 31 15.96 22.53 -5.52
CA ALA A 31 16.44 23.81 -5.02
C ALA A 31 16.47 23.84 -3.49
N GLU A 32 17.44 24.52 -2.91
CA GLU A 32 17.64 24.60 -1.46
C GLU A 32 16.39 25.13 -0.72
N ALA A 33 15.71 26.13 -1.29
CA ALA A 33 14.46 26.69 -0.73
C ALA A 33 13.30 25.67 -0.66
N ASP A 34 13.39 24.58 -1.43
CA ASP A 34 12.43 23.47 -1.47
C ASP A 34 12.88 22.28 -0.60
N THR A 35 13.84 22.51 0.31
CA THR A 35 14.32 21.53 1.28
C THR A 35 14.03 21.95 2.73
N VAL A 36 14.16 20.98 3.63
CA VAL A 36 14.28 21.14 5.08
C VAL A 36 15.46 20.29 5.56
N PRO A 37 16.06 20.57 6.74
CA PRO A 37 17.11 19.73 7.28
C PRO A 37 16.60 18.30 7.55
N ALA A 38 17.31 17.28 7.07
CA ALA A 38 16.89 15.88 7.20
C ALA A 38 16.91 15.42 8.66
N LEU A 39 17.98 15.75 9.42
CA LEU A 39 18.14 15.31 10.80
C LEU A 39 17.09 15.89 11.76
N ASP A 40 16.51 17.04 11.45
CA ASP A 40 15.43 17.64 12.25
C ASP A 40 14.09 16.88 12.07
N ARG A 41 13.97 16.10 11.00
CA ARG A 41 12.71 15.45 10.57
C ARG A 41 12.78 13.94 10.65
N ILE A 42 13.97 13.38 10.46
CA ILE A 42 14.27 11.96 10.49
C ILE A 42 15.32 11.77 11.59
N GLY A 43 14.83 11.55 12.81
CA GLY A 43 15.68 11.32 13.98
C GLY A 43 16.32 9.93 13.96
N ALA A 44 17.34 9.73 14.79
CA ALA A 44 18.13 8.50 14.86
C ALA A 44 17.35 7.22 15.21
N THR A 45 16.13 7.35 15.75
CA THR A 45 15.24 6.23 16.07
C THR A 45 14.36 5.81 14.89
N TRP A 46 14.45 6.49 13.76
CA TRP A 46 13.70 6.12 12.56
C TRP A 46 14.28 4.83 11.97
N THR A 47 13.46 3.82 11.78
CA THR A 47 13.97 2.46 11.53
C THR A 47 14.27 2.17 10.06
N ALA A 48 13.94 3.09 9.14
CA ALA A 48 14.05 2.89 7.70
C ALA A 48 15.21 3.67 7.07
N HIS A 49 16.25 3.98 7.86
CA HIS A 49 17.47 4.68 7.39
C HIS A 49 18.17 3.94 6.22
N ASP A 50 18.09 2.61 6.21
CA ASP A 50 18.63 1.73 5.17
C ASP A 50 17.90 1.82 3.82
N LEU A 51 16.67 2.33 3.82
CA LEU A 51 15.86 2.54 2.61
C LEU A 51 16.05 3.92 1.97
N ALA A 52 16.83 4.80 2.59
CA ALA A 52 17.10 6.14 2.07
C ALA A 52 17.94 6.08 0.78
N ALA A 53 17.52 6.79 -0.26
CA ALA A 53 18.24 6.80 -1.54
C ALA A 53 19.59 7.56 -1.47
N ALA A 54 19.71 8.54 -0.56
CA ALA A 54 20.92 9.34 -0.38
C ALA A 54 21.22 9.54 1.12
N PRO A 55 21.63 8.49 1.86
CA PRO A 55 21.73 8.51 3.32
C PRO A 55 22.77 9.50 3.88
N ALA A 56 23.72 9.94 3.04
CA ALA A 56 24.70 10.97 3.43
C ALA A 56 24.20 12.41 3.25
N SER A 57 23.04 12.61 2.62
CA SER A 57 22.54 13.96 2.36
C SER A 57 21.93 14.62 3.61
N PRO A 58 22.25 15.90 3.89
CA PRO A 58 21.62 16.64 4.97
C PRO A 58 20.25 17.22 4.59
N TYR A 59 19.82 17.09 3.32
CA TYR A 59 18.60 17.74 2.82
C TYR A 59 17.44 16.76 2.72
N LEU A 60 16.25 17.19 3.07
CA LEU A 60 14.99 16.48 2.80
C LEU A 60 14.09 17.37 1.96
N CYS A 61 13.67 16.93 0.77
CA CYS A 61 12.76 17.72 -0.04
C CYS A 61 11.39 17.89 0.63
N ARG A 62 10.71 19.01 0.38
CA ARG A 62 9.39 19.31 0.96
C ARG A 62 8.33 18.25 0.66
N ALA A 63 8.39 17.60 -0.50
CA ALA A 63 7.48 16.51 -0.85
C ALA A 63 7.67 15.26 0.04
N CYS A 64 8.91 14.85 0.28
CA CYS A 64 9.22 13.75 1.18
C CYS A 64 8.92 14.10 2.63
N HIS A 65 9.25 15.33 3.05
CA HIS A 65 8.90 15.83 4.39
C HIS A 65 7.39 15.78 4.62
N PHE A 66 6.59 16.22 3.65
CA PHE A 66 5.13 16.17 3.70
C PHE A 66 4.59 14.76 3.97
N CYS A 67 5.16 13.73 3.32
CA CYS A 67 4.76 12.34 3.51
C CYS A 67 5.15 11.74 4.88
N LEU A 68 6.08 12.38 5.59
CA LEU A 68 6.50 11.98 6.94
C LEU A 68 5.73 12.72 8.05
N GLN A 69 4.89 13.70 7.71
CA GLN A 69 4.12 14.43 8.71
C GLN A 69 3.08 13.51 9.35
N GLU A 70 3.09 13.43 10.68
CA GLU A 70 2.18 12.57 11.44
C GLU A 70 0.76 13.12 11.53
N LYS A 71 0.60 14.45 11.53
CA LYS A 71 -0.70 15.09 11.70
C LYS A 71 -1.29 15.47 10.35
N GLY A 72 -2.56 15.13 10.16
CA GLY A 72 -3.32 15.32 8.92
C GLY A 72 -3.68 16.76 8.58
N ASP A 73 -2.85 17.75 8.94
CA ASP A 73 -3.09 19.19 8.72
C ASP A 73 -3.32 19.51 7.22
N ALA A 74 -3.01 18.54 6.34
CA ALA A 74 -3.24 18.60 4.91
C ALA A 74 -4.68 18.27 4.45
N ARG A 75 -5.50 17.54 5.23
CA ARG A 75 -6.82 17.06 4.75
C ARG A 75 -7.89 16.93 5.85
N PRO A 76 -9.15 17.32 5.57
CA PRO A 76 -10.26 17.16 6.50
C PRO A 76 -10.79 15.72 6.67
N ASP A 77 -10.47 14.80 5.75
CA ASP A 77 -10.93 13.40 5.79
C ASP A 77 -9.99 12.46 6.58
N ILE A 78 -8.81 12.96 6.97
CA ILE A 78 -7.88 12.33 7.91
C ILE A 78 -8.33 12.69 9.33
N SER A 79 -8.61 11.68 10.13
CA SER A 79 -9.02 11.87 11.52
C SER A 79 -7.87 12.48 12.32
N ALA A 80 -8.15 13.49 13.14
CA ALA A 80 -7.19 13.99 14.11
C ALA A 80 -6.69 12.90 15.10
N LYS A 81 -7.41 11.78 15.21
CA LYS A 81 -7.04 10.64 16.07
C LYS A 81 -5.97 9.72 15.46
N PHE A 82 -5.85 9.70 14.13
CA PHE A 82 -4.97 8.77 13.43
C PHE A 82 -3.94 9.54 12.63
N THR A 83 -2.74 8.97 12.55
CA THR A 83 -1.65 9.64 11.85
C THR A 83 -1.71 9.34 10.35
N PHE A 84 -1.04 10.15 9.55
CA PHE A 84 -1.06 10.03 8.08
C PHE A 84 -0.76 8.60 7.60
N ARG A 85 0.25 7.96 8.18
CA ARG A 85 0.65 6.56 7.89
C ARG A 85 -0.39 5.49 8.24
N ALA A 86 -1.38 5.81 9.09
CA ALA A 86 -2.44 4.88 9.48
C ALA A 86 -3.42 4.55 8.33
N TYR A 87 -3.33 5.28 7.22
CA TYR A 87 -4.21 5.16 6.07
C TYR A 87 -3.48 4.54 4.89
N SER A 88 -4.24 3.93 3.98
CA SER A 88 -3.75 3.57 2.67
C SER A 88 -3.85 4.78 1.74
N HIS A 89 -2.88 4.95 0.84
CA HIS A 89 -2.80 6.07 -0.08
C HIS A 89 -2.72 5.58 -1.52
N LEU A 90 -3.74 5.88 -2.31
CA LEU A 90 -3.66 5.78 -3.77
C LEU A 90 -3.28 7.16 -4.30
N VAL A 91 -2.19 7.21 -5.06
CA VAL A 91 -1.64 8.44 -5.61
C VAL A 91 -1.51 8.27 -7.10
N THR A 92 -1.96 9.27 -7.86
CA THR A 92 -1.73 9.38 -9.31
C THR A 92 -1.14 10.75 -9.63
N SER A 93 -0.89 11.05 -10.90
CA SER A 93 -0.50 12.40 -11.32
C SER A 93 -1.54 13.47 -10.99
N THR A 94 -2.83 13.13 -10.96
CA THR A 94 -3.92 14.13 -10.86
C THR A 94 -4.77 13.99 -9.60
N ARG A 95 -4.71 12.83 -8.94
CA ARG A 95 -5.56 12.48 -7.80
C ARG A 95 -4.78 11.86 -6.64
N TRP A 96 -5.22 12.16 -5.43
CA TRP A 96 -4.78 11.51 -4.21
C TRP A 96 -6.00 11.09 -3.38
N GLU A 97 -6.12 9.79 -3.13
CA GLU A 97 -7.14 9.20 -2.27
C GLU A 97 -6.52 8.65 -0.98
N VAL A 98 -7.24 8.87 0.13
CA VAL A 98 -6.95 8.31 1.44
C VAL A 98 -8.02 7.26 1.71
N ILE A 99 -7.61 6.03 1.98
CA ILE A 99 -8.50 4.88 2.14
C ILE A 99 -8.32 4.31 3.53
N ARG A 100 -9.42 4.21 4.28
CA ARG A 100 -9.41 3.67 5.64
C ARG A 100 -9.31 2.15 5.60
N LEU A 101 -8.78 1.56 6.67
CA LEU A 101 -8.74 0.11 6.81
C LEU A 101 -10.15 -0.53 6.76
N SER A 102 -11.17 0.17 7.27
CA SER A 102 -12.58 -0.25 7.16
C SER A 102 -13.09 -0.29 5.73
N GLU A 103 -12.49 0.49 4.83
CA GLU A 103 -12.85 0.62 3.42
C GLU A 103 -11.89 -0.14 2.49
N LYS A 104 -11.05 -1.03 3.04
CA LYS A 104 -9.96 -1.68 2.27
C LYS A 104 -10.40 -2.41 1.00
N ARG A 105 -11.67 -2.78 0.84
CA ARG A 105 -12.18 -3.31 -0.44
C ARG A 105 -12.03 -2.31 -1.59
N ARG A 106 -12.08 -1.00 -1.32
CA ARG A 106 -11.82 0.04 -2.33
C ARG A 106 -10.43 -0.06 -2.94
N LEU A 107 -9.48 -0.69 -2.25
CA LEU A 107 -8.12 -0.93 -2.76
C LEU A 107 -8.10 -1.95 -3.91
N LEU A 108 -9.16 -2.78 -4.08
CA LEU A 108 -9.24 -3.73 -5.19
C LEU A 108 -9.37 -3.04 -6.54
N ALA A 109 -10.10 -1.93 -6.62
CA ALA A 109 -10.35 -1.22 -7.87
C ALA A 109 -9.04 -0.88 -8.62
N PRO A 110 -8.07 -0.17 -8.03
CA PRO A 110 -6.80 0.13 -8.72
C PRO A 110 -5.89 -1.09 -8.95
N LEU A 111 -6.17 -2.25 -8.35
CA LEU A 111 -5.37 -3.47 -8.53
C LEU A 111 -5.95 -4.40 -9.61
N LEU A 112 -7.27 -4.38 -9.80
CA LEU A 112 -8.00 -5.16 -10.79
C LEU A 112 -8.19 -4.38 -12.10
N ASP A 113 -8.32 -3.05 -12.01
CA ASP A 113 -8.37 -2.14 -13.14
C ASP A 113 -7.40 -0.97 -12.89
N PRO A 114 -6.09 -1.17 -13.17
CA PRO A 114 -5.08 -0.17 -12.87
C PRO A 114 -5.30 1.17 -13.57
N PRO A 115 -4.98 2.31 -12.91
CA PRO A 115 -5.05 3.63 -13.52
C PRO A 115 -4.27 3.74 -14.83
N GLN A 116 -4.83 4.46 -15.80
CA GLN A 116 -4.23 4.74 -17.11
C GLN A 116 -3.23 5.92 -17.08
N GLU A 117 -2.86 6.38 -15.89
CA GLU A 117 -1.83 7.39 -15.64
C GLU A 117 -0.84 6.85 -14.59
N PRO A 118 0.37 7.42 -14.44
CA PRO A 118 1.31 6.97 -13.40
C PRO A 118 0.67 6.95 -12.02
N TRP A 119 0.87 5.87 -11.28
CA TRP A 119 0.21 5.67 -9.98
C TRP A 119 1.05 4.89 -8.99
N GLY A 120 0.82 5.13 -7.69
CA GLY A 120 1.41 4.37 -6.60
C GLY A 120 0.35 4.05 -5.55
N LEU A 121 0.48 2.89 -4.91
CA LEU A 121 -0.42 2.46 -3.85
C LEU A 121 0.37 1.99 -2.63
N ALA A 122 0.21 2.72 -1.54
CA ALA A 122 0.71 2.38 -0.21
C ALA A 122 -0.44 1.83 0.61
N ILE A 123 -0.33 0.59 1.10
CA ILE A 123 -1.40 -0.09 1.83
C ILE A 123 -0.99 -0.23 3.28
N SER A 124 -1.71 0.49 4.16
CA SER A 124 -1.55 0.36 5.59
C SER A 124 -2.32 -0.86 6.12
N THR A 125 -1.65 -1.70 6.89
CA THR A 125 -2.21 -2.93 7.47
C THR A 125 -2.70 -2.73 8.90
N SER A 126 -2.33 -1.62 9.55
CA SER A 126 -2.65 -1.34 10.95
C SER A 126 -2.80 0.17 11.18
N PRO A 127 -3.88 0.65 11.80
CA PRO A 127 -4.05 2.08 12.07
C PRO A 127 -3.20 2.59 13.25
N THR A 128 -2.66 1.69 14.08
CA THR A 128 -1.94 2.04 15.32
C THR A 128 -0.43 1.80 15.24
N SER A 129 0.00 0.94 14.33
CA SER A 129 1.41 0.53 14.21
C SER A 129 1.93 0.61 12.77
N ALA A 130 1.30 1.42 11.92
CA ALA A 130 1.73 1.58 10.54
C ALA A 130 3.14 2.17 10.45
N PRO A 131 4.03 1.58 9.63
CA PRO A 131 5.31 2.18 9.28
C PRO A 131 5.15 3.31 8.25
N HIS A 132 6.20 4.12 8.07
CA HIS A 132 6.27 5.12 7.00
C HIS A 132 6.55 4.47 5.64
N ILE A 133 5.51 3.89 5.02
CA ILE A 133 5.67 3.11 3.78
C ILE A 133 5.51 3.93 2.49
N LEU A 134 4.77 5.05 2.56
CA LEU A 134 4.46 5.86 1.38
C LEU A 134 5.72 6.35 0.65
N PRO A 135 6.78 6.85 1.31
CA PRO A 135 7.97 7.31 0.61
C PRO A 135 8.67 6.25 -0.24
N PHE A 136 8.48 4.98 0.10
CA PHE A 136 9.10 3.82 -0.55
C PHE A 136 8.16 3.11 -1.52
N THR A 137 7.00 3.70 -1.81
CA THR A 137 6.02 3.09 -2.70
C THR A 137 6.44 3.21 -4.16
N PRO A 138 6.50 2.11 -4.93
CA PRO A 138 6.81 2.14 -6.36
C PRO A 138 5.77 2.96 -7.14
N VAL A 139 6.23 3.57 -8.24
CA VAL A 139 5.36 4.19 -9.22
C VAL A 139 5.19 3.23 -10.40
N ASN A 140 3.96 2.80 -10.63
CA ASN A 140 3.53 2.04 -11.79
C ASN A 140 3.30 2.98 -12.96
N SER A 141 3.67 2.55 -14.17
CA SER A 141 3.45 3.29 -15.40
C SER A 141 2.46 2.54 -16.31
N PRO A 142 1.47 3.20 -16.92
CA PRO A 142 0.48 2.57 -17.79
C PRO A 142 1.10 1.93 -19.04
N ALA A 143 2.14 2.57 -19.59
CA ALA A 143 2.93 2.04 -20.70
C ALA A 143 3.97 0.99 -20.26
N GLY A 144 3.93 0.56 -19.00
CA GLY A 144 4.90 -0.34 -18.37
C GLY A 144 4.55 -1.82 -18.52
N ALA A 145 5.13 -2.62 -17.62
CA ALA A 145 4.87 -4.06 -17.52
C ALA A 145 3.40 -4.34 -17.17
N PRO A 146 2.85 -5.51 -17.56
CA PRO A 146 1.49 -5.92 -17.19
C PRO A 146 1.30 -6.15 -15.67
N GLU A 147 2.41 -6.20 -14.93
CA GLU A 147 2.44 -6.35 -13.49
C GLU A 147 2.51 -4.98 -12.80
N TRP A 148 1.64 -4.78 -11.81
CA TRP A 148 1.78 -3.67 -10.88
C TRP A 148 2.66 -4.06 -9.70
N ARG A 149 3.21 -3.04 -9.04
CA ARG A 149 4.00 -3.14 -7.81
C ARG A 149 3.44 -2.16 -6.78
N VAL A 150 3.11 -2.64 -5.59
CA VAL A 150 2.52 -1.82 -4.52
C VAL A 150 3.24 -2.08 -3.20
N ASN A 151 3.20 -1.11 -2.29
CA ASN A 151 3.77 -1.29 -0.96
C ASN A 151 2.67 -1.77 0.00
N PHE A 152 2.77 -2.99 0.50
CA PHE A 152 1.84 -3.62 1.42
C PHE A 152 2.50 -3.78 2.79
N GLY A 153 2.18 -2.89 3.73
CA GLY A 153 2.71 -2.96 5.10
C GLY A 153 4.24 -2.82 5.22
N GLY A 154 4.93 -2.37 4.18
CA GLY A 154 6.39 -2.27 4.11
C GLY A 154 7.02 -3.20 3.08
N GLU A 155 6.29 -4.21 2.60
CA GLU A 155 6.76 -5.15 1.58
C GLU A 155 6.30 -4.71 0.18
N ILE A 156 7.17 -4.86 -0.83
CA ILE A 156 6.76 -4.62 -2.22
C ILE A 156 6.15 -5.88 -2.81
N VAL A 157 4.85 -5.84 -3.04
CA VAL A 157 4.07 -6.93 -3.66
C VAL A 157 3.90 -6.62 -5.14
N SER A 158 4.11 -7.64 -5.98
CA SER A 158 3.94 -7.53 -7.43
C SER A 158 2.98 -8.60 -7.94
N ALA A 159 2.05 -8.23 -8.83
CA ALA A 159 1.16 -9.18 -9.48
C ALA A 159 0.50 -8.56 -10.72
N THR A 160 -0.18 -9.40 -11.51
CA THR A 160 -1.12 -8.93 -12.53
C THR A 160 -2.54 -8.84 -11.96
N PRO A 161 -3.43 -8.01 -12.56
CA PRO A 161 -4.85 -8.02 -12.23
C PRO A 161 -5.48 -9.42 -12.28
N GLY A 162 -5.12 -10.21 -13.30
CA GLY A 162 -5.64 -11.57 -13.48
C GLY A 162 -5.18 -12.53 -12.38
N ALA A 163 -3.92 -12.45 -11.95
CA ALA A 163 -3.41 -13.28 -10.86
C ALA A 163 -4.11 -12.96 -9.53
N LEU A 164 -4.31 -11.66 -9.23
CA LEU A 164 -5.06 -11.26 -8.04
C LEU A 164 -6.52 -11.72 -8.10
N ALA A 165 -7.19 -11.53 -9.24
CA ALA A 165 -8.57 -11.97 -9.44
C ALA A 165 -8.75 -13.49 -9.23
N ALA A 166 -7.83 -14.29 -9.77
CA ALA A 166 -7.82 -15.73 -9.63
C ALA A 166 -7.65 -16.21 -8.17
N LEU A 167 -6.97 -15.43 -7.33
CA LEU A 167 -6.84 -15.71 -5.89
C LEU A 167 -8.08 -15.30 -5.10
N LEU A 168 -8.69 -14.17 -5.43
CA LEU A 168 -9.81 -13.62 -4.67
C LEU A 168 -11.01 -14.57 -4.64
N GLN A 169 -11.36 -15.17 -5.78
CA GLN A 169 -12.52 -16.05 -5.89
C GLN A 169 -12.46 -17.25 -4.90
N PRO A 170 -11.43 -18.12 -4.91
CA PRO A 170 -11.33 -19.22 -3.96
C PRO A 170 -11.14 -18.75 -2.51
N VAL A 171 -10.43 -17.64 -2.28
CA VAL A 171 -10.30 -17.05 -0.92
C VAL A 171 -11.66 -16.64 -0.37
N GLU A 172 -12.46 -15.92 -1.14
CA GLU A 172 -13.78 -15.43 -0.73
C GLU A 172 -14.78 -16.58 -0.58
N ALA A 173 -14.71 -17.61 -1.41
CA ALA A 173 -15.50 -18.83 -1.26
C ALA A 173 -15.25 -19.50 0.11
N LEU A 174 -13.99 -19.71 0.49
CA LEU A 174 -13.67 -20.27 1.81
C LEU A 174 -14.04 -19.29 2.94
N TYR A 175 -13.80 -17.99 2.77
CA TYR A 175 -14.09 -17.03 3.83
C TYR A 175 -15.60 -16.91 4.10
N GLY A 176 -16.43 -16.98 3.06
CA GLY A 176 -17.89 -17.00 3.14
C GLY A 176 -18.43 -18.19 3.93
N LEU A 177 -17.79 -19.36 3.82
CA LEU A 177 -18.12 -20.57 4.62
C LEU A 177 -17.67 -20.49 6.09
N GLY A 178 -17.10 -19.35 6.49
CA GLY A 178 -16.69 -19.08 7.87
C GLY A 178 -15.30 -19.56 8.22
N PHE A 179 -14.47 -19.99 7.25
CA PHE A 179 -13.04 -20.20 7.49
C PHE A 179 -12.38 -18.86 7.82
N SER A 180 -11.59 -18.80 8.88
CA SER A 180 -10.88 -17.58 9.22
C SER A 180 -9.76 -17.29 8.22
N LYS A 181 -9.36 -16.02 8.11
CA LYS A 181 -8.21 -15.63 7.29
C LYS A 181 -6.92 -16.35 7.71
N ALA A 182 -6.74 -16.59 9.01
CA ALA A 182 -5.60 -17.35 9.53
C ALA A 182 -5.61 -18.82 9.07
N GLU A 183 -6.78 -19.47 9.05
CA GLU A 183 -6.92 -20.82 8.50
C GLU A 183 -6.60 -20.84 7.00
N ILE A 184 -7.10 -19.87 6.23
CA ILE A 184 -6.85 -19.77 4.78
C ILE A 184 -5.35 -19.55 4.50
N LEU A 185 -4.70 -18.66 5.25
CA LEU A 185 -3.28 -18.37 5.12
C LEU A 185 -2.40 -19.57 5.45
N SER A 186 -2.71 -20.27 6.53
CA SER A 186 -1.88 -21.39 7.03
C SER A 186 -2.20 -22.74 6.37
N GLY A 187 -3.43 -22.93 5.89
CA GLY A 187 -3.94 -24.25 5.51
C GLY A 187 -4.36 -25.14 6.67
N ASN A 188 -4.25 -24.66 7.90
CA ASN A 188 -4.60 -25.42 9.10
C ASN A 188 -6.09 -25.20 9.42
N TYR A 189 -6.94 -25.93 8.71
CA TYR A 189 -8.39 -25.79 8.81
C TYR A 189 -9.00 -26.60 9.95
N TYR A 190 -10.07 -26.08 10.55
CA TYR A 190 -10.89 -26.87 11.47
C TYR A 190 -11.64 -28.00 10.73
N VAL A 191 -11.28 -29.26 11.02
CA VAL A 191 -11.74 -30.46 10.30
C VAL A 191 -13.25 -30.57 10.19
N ALA A 192 -14.01 -30.26 11.25
CA ALA A 192 -15.47 -30.35 11.18
C ALA A 192 -16.08 -29.31 10.23
N ARG A 193 -15.45 -28.15 10.04
CA ARG A 193 -15.88 -27.16 9.03
C ARG A 193 -15.55 -27.63 7.62
N VAL A 194 -14.41 -28.29 7.43
CA VAL A 194 -14.05 -28.93 6.15
C VAL A 194 -15.08 -30.01 5.80
N ALA A 195 -15.40 -30.90 6.73
CA ALA A 195 -16.36 -31.99 6.49
C ALA A 195 -17.75 -31.48 6.08
N ARG A 196 -18.23 -30.39 6.71
CA ARG A 196 -19.52 -29.75 6.37
C ARG A 196 -19.54 -29.07 5.00
N ASN A 197 -18.38 -28.69 4.47
CA ASN A 197 -18.26 -27.90 3.24
C ASN A 197 -17.33 -28.56 2.21
N LEU A 198 -17.31 -29.89 2.19
CA LEU A 198 -16.28 -30.68 1.54
C LEU A 198 -16.16 -30.40 0.03
N GLU A 199 -17.28 -30.19 -0.65
CA GLU A 199 -17.31 -29.93 -2.09
C GLU A 199 -16.59 -28.63 -2.45
N VAL A 200 -17.02 -27.50 -1.85
CA VAL A 200 -16.39 -26.20 -2.08
C VAL A 200 -14.94 -26.21 -1.62
N PHE A 201 -14.63 -26.86 -0.49
CA PHE A 201 -13.27 -26.99 -0.01
C PHE A 201 -12.37 -27.72 -1.01
N ARG A 202 -12.81 -28.86 -1.55
CA ARG A 202 -12.06 -29.62 -2.56
C ARG A 202 -11.85 -28.84 -3.86
N ALA A 203 -12.79 -27.97 -4.23
CA ALA A 203 -12.65 -27.13 -5.41
C ALA A 203 -11.69 -25.96 -5.17
N ALA A 204 -11.78 -25.29 -4.02
CA ALA A 204 -11.06 -24.04 -3.76
C ALA A 204 -9.65 -24.23 -3.18
N GLU A 205 -9.46 -25.13 -2.21
CA GLU A 205 -8.19 -25.25 -1.48
C GLU A 205 -6.99 -25.59 -2.38
N PRO A 206 -7.08 -26.54 -3.33
CA PRO A 206 -5.95 -26.88 -4.20
C PRO A 206 -5.46 -25.71 -5.06
N GLN A 207 -6.33 -24.74 -5.34
CA GLN A 207 -5.97 -23.52 -6.07
C GLN A 207 -5.15 -22.55 -5.21
N LEU A 208 -5.32 -22.59 -3.88
CA LEU A 208 -4.67 -21.69 -2.93
C LEU A 208 -3.37 -22.26 -2.37
N ALA A 209 -3.27 -23.57 -2.20
CA ALA A 209 -2.12 -24.22 -1.58
C ALA A 209 -0.75 -23.80 -2.18
N PRO A 210 -0.59 -23.68 -3.51
CA PRO A 210 0.68 -23.24 -4.11
C PRO A 210 1.08 -21.80 -3.78
N TRP A 211 0.14 -20.97 -3.35
CA TRP A 211 0.36 -19.54 -3.11
C TRP A 211 0.59 -19.20 -1.63
N ARG A 212 0.49 -20.18 -0.72
CA ARG A 212 0.73 -19.96 0.71
C ARG A 212 2.16 -19.46 0.95
N GLY A 213 2.28 -18.45 1.81
CA GLY A 213 3.56 -17.80 2.11
C GLY A 213 4.03 -16.81 1.04
N THR A 214 3.25 -16.58 -0.04
CA THR A 214 3.52 -15.50 -0.98
C THR A 214 2.78 -14.23 -0.57
N SER A 215 3.41 -13.07 -0.75
CA SER A 215 2.81 -11.81 -0.33
C SER A 215 1.61 -11.36 -1.19
N VAL A 216 1.52 -11.82 -2.44
CA VAL A 216 0.30 -11.64 -3.25
C VAL A 216 -0.90 -12.39 -2.67
N PHE A 217 -0.69 -13.58 -2.11
CA PHE A 217 -1.73 -14.33 -1.43
C PHE A 217 -2.12 -13.68 -0.11
N GLU A 218 -1.15 -13.21 0.66
CA GLU A 218 -1.41 -12.43 1.89
C GLU A 218 -2.24 -11.18 1.59
N LEU A 219 -1.91 -10.46 0.51
CA LEU A 219 -2.67 -9.32 0.03
C LEU A 219 -4.10 -9.72 -0.37
N ALA A 220 -4.29 -10.79 -1.14
CA ALA A 220 -5.60 -11.28 -1.54
C ALA A 220 -6.47 -11.63 -0.31
N VAL A 221 -5.89 -12.35 0.66
CA VAL A 221 -6.57 -12.66 1.93
C VAL A 221 -6.83 -11.39 2.74
N PHE A 222 -5.93 -10.41 2.75
CA PHE A 222 -6.15 -9.14 3.45
C PHE A 222 -7.35 -8.38 2.88
N LEU A 223 -7.45 -8.29 1.55
CA LEU A 223 -8.48 -7.56 0.81
C LEU A 223 -9.83 -8.27 0.75
N SER A 224 -9.86 -9.59 0.94
CA SER A 224 -11.12 -10.36 0.94
C SER A 224 -12.08 -9.89 2.04
N GLN A 225 -13.38 -9.99 1.77
CA GLN A 225 -14.42 -9.85 2.78
C GLN A 225 -15.34 -11.06 2.70
N LYS A 226 -16.08 -11.32 3.78
CA LYS A 226 -17.18 -12.27 3.71
C LYS A 226 -18.19 -11.70 2.73
N SER A 227 -18.67 -12.52 1.80
CA SER A 227 -19.86 -12.21 1.02
C SER A 227 -20.95 -11.82 2.01
N GLN A 228 -21.45 -10.58 1.90
CA GLN A 228 -22.74 -10.28 2.50
C GLN A 228 -23.76 -10.95 1.59
N GLU A 229 -24.16 -12.18 1.93
CA GLU A 229 -25.45 -12.67 1.44
C GLU A 229 -26.49 -11.69 1.95
N GLY A 230 -27.31 -11.17 1.03
CA GLY A 230 -28.17 -10.01 1.24
C GLY A 230 -29.08 -10.13 2.45
N GLU A 231 -29.31 -8.98 3.09
CA GLU A 231 -30.64 -8.68 3.62
C GLU A 231 -31.65 -8.56 2.45
#